data_AF-A0A7R9KN03-F1
#
_entry.id   AF-A0A7R9KN03-F1
#
_cell.length_a   1.000
_cell.length_b   1.000
_cell.length_c   1.000
_cell.angle_alpha   90.00
_cell.angle_beta   90.00
_cell.angle_gamma   90.00
#
_symmetry.space_group_name_H-M   'P 1'
#
loop_
_entity.id
_entity.type
_entity.pdbx_description
1 polymer ?
#
loop_
_entity_poly.entity_id
_entity_poly.type
_entity_poly.pdbx_seq_one_letter_code
_entity_poly.pdbx_strand_id
1 'polypeptide(L)'
;MKIDLNMAAAEGNSVKSIVVANVYQVESKAGGHVYAIKQIELLKEERNDVLINREVSILQTLNHVNVVRYDAAWREHGTPDVELDKVYIMMDYCDYNLQQVYDIITSVYKRKTHETICPVSYFIKLTLVEGILVGLGYLHDMGIMHRDIKQNNILVKQDGDCWTVKLCDFGLAKVEKSGSQHTQSVGTVSYKAPEVKHGGEYNHLADVFSLGIMLMQFDVNVNK
;
A
#
# COMPACT_ATOMS: atom_id res chain seq x y z
N MET A 1 -0.13 2.36 -17.95
CA MET A 1 -1.31 1.85 -17.23
C MET A 1 -1.64 2.84 -16.12
N LYS A 2 -2.84 3.45 -16.12
CA LYS A 2 -3.31 4.29 -15.01
C LYS A 2 -3.68 3.34 -13.87
N ILE A 3 -2.88 3.28 -12.82
CA ILE A 3 -3.37 2.69 -11.56
C ILE A 3 -4.12 3.85 -10.89
N ASP A 4 -5.42 3.94 -11.16
CA ASP A 4 -6.31 4.86 -10.44
C ASP A 4 -6.42 4.34 -9.01
N LEU A 5 -5.50 4.78 -8.14
CA LEU A 5 -5.72 4.74 -6.70
C LEU A 5 -6.76 5.82 -6.37
N ASN A 6 -8.03 5.55 -6.69
CA ASN A 6 -9.14 6.30 -6.16
C ASN A 6 -9.16 6.11 -4.64
N MET A 7 -8.43 6.95 -3.92
CA MET A 7 -8.65 7.15 -2.49
C MET A 7 -9.93 7.96 -2.31
N ALA A 8 -11.07 7.26 -2.38
CA ALA A 8 -12.35 7.83 -1.96
C ALA A 8 -12.43 7.85 -0.43
N ALA A 9 -12.41 9.07 0.10
CA ALA A 9 -13.15 9.59 1.25
C ALA A 9 -13.46 8.64 2.44
N ALA A 10 -12.87 8.96 3.60
CA ALA A 10 -13.53 8.73 4.88
C ALA A 10 -14.07 10.07 5.41
N GLU A 11 -15.39 10.14 5.61
CA GLU A 11 -16.10 11.29 6.18
C GLU A 11 -15.74 11.49 7.67
N GLY A 12 -15.55 12.76 8.05
CA GLY A 12 -15.42 13.18 9.45
C GLY A 12 -14.40 14.30 9.67
N ASN A 13 -14.84 15.56 9.59
CA ASN A 13 -14.19 16.79 10.09
C ASN A 13 -12.70 17.09 9.75
N SER A 14 -12.03 16.31 8.91
CA SER A 14 -10.66 16.59 8.46
C SER A 14 -10.65 17.36 7.12
N VAL A 15 -10.05 18.55 7.15
CA VAL A 15 -9.78 19.42 5.98
C VAL A 15 -9.06 18.61 4.89
N LYS A 16 -9.58 18.64 3.66
CA LYS A 16 -9.11 17.83 2.53
C LYS A 16 -7.86 18.45 1.89
N SER A 17 -6.71 17.95 2.32
CA SER A 17 -5.37 18.33 1.88
C SER A 17 -4.93 17.82 0.50
N ILE A 18 -5.30 16.57 0.18
CA ILE A 18 -4.95 15.88 -1.07
C ILE A 18 -6.15 15.94 -2.01
N VAL A 19 -5.93 16.42 -3.23
CA VAL A 19 -6.97 16.56 -4.26
C VAL A 19 -7.04 15.30 -5.10
N VAL A 20 -5.88 14.82 -5.59
CA VAL A 20 -5.76 13.62 -6.43
C VAL A 20 -4.41 12.94 -6.18
N ALA A 21 -4.38 11.60 -6.25
CA ALA A 21 -3.15 10.83 -6.34
C ALA A 21 -3.20 9.87 -7.54
N ASN A 22 -2.19 9.91 -8.41
CA ASN A 22 -2.06 9.05 -9.57
C ASN A 22 -0.71 8.31 -9.53
N VAL A 23 -0.66 7.10 -10.08
CA VAL A 23 0.61 6.35 -10.24
C VAL A 23 0.89 6.11 -11.72
N TYR A 24 2.10 6.47 -12.14
CA TYR A 24 2.59 6.32 -13.50
C TYR A 24 3.75 5.35 -13.55
N GLN A 25 3.73 4.43 -14.52
CA GLN A 25 4.89 3.65 -14.90
C GLN A 25 5.78 4.51 -15.80
N VAL A 26 7.07 4.60 -15.49
CA VAL A 26 8.05 5.34 -16.28
C VAL A 26 9.31 4.51 -16.48
N GLU A 27 10.03 4.76 -17.58
CA GLU A 27 11.34 4.14 -17.83
C GLU A 27 12.45 5.19 -17.66
N SER A 28 13.58 4.77 -17.09
CA SER A 28 14.75 5.62 -16.96
C SER A 28 15.25 6.11 -18.33
N LYS A 29 15.78 7.33 -18.40
CA LYS A 29 16.37 7.86 -19.66
C LYS A 29 17.56 7.05 -20.15
N ALA A 30 18.29 6.41 -19.23
CA ALA A 30 19.39 5.51 -19.57
C ALA A 30 18.90 4.16 -20.13
N GLY A 31 17.58 3.90 -20.09
CA GLY A 31 16.94 2.65 -20.46
C GLY A 31 17.04 1.59 -19.36
N GLY A 32 16.22 0.53 -19.47
CA GLY A 32 16.43 -0.74 -18.76
C GLY A 32 16.01 -0.78 -17.28
N HIS A 33 15.58 0.34 -16.69
CA HIS A 33 14.95 0.33 -15.36
C HIS A 33 13.60 1.04 -15.41
N VAL A 34 12.58 0.37 -14.88
CA VAL A 34 11.20 0.84 -14.85
C VAL A 34 10.85 1.21 -13.42
N TYR A 35 10.28 2.40 -13.24
CA TYR A 35 9.86 2.95 -11.96
C TYR A 35 8.36 3.22 -11.93
N ALA A 36 7.82 3.28 -10.72
CA ALA A 36 6.51 3.86 -10.44
C ALA A 36 6.70 5.26 -9.88
N ILE A 37 6.03 6.26 -10.45
CA ILE A 37 5.94 7.62 -9.92
C ILE A 37 4.53 7.84 -9.37
N LYS A 38 4.40 7.98 -8.06
CA LYS A 38 3.19 8.45 -7.39
C LYS A 38 3.19 9.99 -7.43
N GLN A 39 2.33 10.56 -8.26
CA GLN A 39 2.06 12.00 -8.31
C GLN A 39 0.89 12.33 -7.38
N ILE A 40 1.07 13.30 -6.51
CA ILE A 40 0.08 13.77 -5.56
C ILE A 40 -0.16 15.25 -5.81
N GLU A 41 -1.41 15.63 -6.07
CA GLU A 41 -1.84 17.02 -6.21
C GLU A 41 -2.38 17.51 -4.87
N LEU A 42 -1.83 18.63 -4.40
CA LEU A 42 -2.06 19.18 -3.07
C LEU A 42 -2.51 20.63 -3.19
N LEU A 43 -3.49 21.02 -2.37
CA LEU A 43 -3.75 22.45 -2.17
C LEU A 43 -2.54 23.12 -1.51
N LYS A 44 -2.33 24.41 -1.75
CA LYS A 44 -1.28 25.19 -1.08
C LYS A 44 -1.64 25.44 0.40
N GLU A 45 -1.42 24.45 1.26
CA GLU A 45 -1.67 24.50 2.71
C GLU A 45 -0.50 23.90 3.51
N GLU A 46 -0.12 24.53 4.64
CA GLU A 46 1.02 24.09 5.47
C GLU A 46 0.89 22.66 6.02
N ARG A 47 -0.35 22.19 6.28
CA ARG A 47 -0.59 20.84 6.84
C ARG A 47 -0.24 19.73 5.85
N ASN A 48 -0.20 20.03 4.55
CA ASN A 48 0.05 19.05 3.50
C ASN A 48 1.51 18.60 3.53
N ASP A 49 2.41 19.52 3.82
CA ASP A 49 3.84 19.27 3.94
C ASP A 49 4.13 18.25 5.05
N VAL A 50 3.40 18.31 6.17
CA VAL A 50 3.58 17.36 7.28
C VAL A 50 3.25 15.93 6.87
N LEU A 51 2.17 15.72 6.11
CA LEU A 51 1.73 14.39 5.69
C LEU A 51 2.69 13.81 4.65
N ILE A 52 3.07 14.59 3.65
CA ILE A 52 4.00 14.18 2.59
C ILE A 52 5.39 13.93 3.14
N ASN A 53 5.92 14.86 3.94
CA ASN A 53 7.25 14.71 4.52
C ASN A 53 7.32 13.47 5.40
N ARG A 54 6.23 13.11 6.08
CA ARG A 54 6.17 11.88 6.86
C ARG A 54 6.21 10.62 5.99
N GLU A 55 5.40 10.55 4.92
CA GLU A 55 5.43 9.41 4.00
C GLU A 55 6.83 9.23 3.40
N VAL A 56 7.43 10.31 2.90
CA VAL A 56 8.79 10.29 2.32
C VAL A 56 9.84 9.94 3.38
N SER A 57 9.78 10.52 4.58
CA SER A 57 10.75 10.24 5.64
C SER A 57 10.69 8.79 6.09
N ILE A 58 9.49 8.20 6.19
CA ILE A 58 9.35 6.77 6.49
C ILE A 58 9.96 5.96 5.36
N LEU A 59 9.52 6.18 4.11
CA LEU A 59 9.98 5.45 2.93
C LEU A 59 11.51 5.44 2.79
N GLN A 60 12.17 6.57 3.05
CA GLN A 60 13.63 6.70 3.00
C GLN A 60 14.38 5.82 4.00
N THR A 61 13.74 5.43 5.11
CA THR A 61 14.37 4.56 6.13
C THR A 61 14.19 3.07 5.86
N LEU A 62 13.33 2.71 4.89
CA LEU A 62 12.96 1.33 4.61
C LEU A 62 13.84 0.73 3.53
N ASN A 63 14.44 -0.42 3.82
CA ASN A 63 15.21 -1.19 2.85
C ASN A 63 15.02 -2.68 3.11
N HIS A 64 14.07 -3.28 2.41
CA HIS A 64 13.73 -4.69 2.55
C HIS A 64 13.14 -5.24 1.26
N VAL A 65 13.41 -6.50 0.93
CA VAL A 65 12.96 -7.14 -0.31
C VAL A 65 11.43 -7.12 -0.45
N ASN A 66 10.72 -7.28 0.67
CA ASN A 66 9.26 -7.24 0.73
C ASN A 66 8.64 -5.88 1.08
N VAL A 67 9.39 -4.79 0.93
CA VAL A 67 8.88 -3.43 0.99
C VAL A 67 9.22 -2.73 -0.33
N VAL A 68 8.33 -1.86 -0.80
CA VAL A 68 8.61 -1.08 -2.01
C VAL A 68 9.82 -0.18 -1.76
N ARG A 69 10.82 -0.26 -2.63
CA ARG A 69 12.02 0.56 -2.50
C ARG A 69 11.72 1.97 -2.96
N TYR A 70 12.08 2.93 -2.12
CA TYR A 70 12.10 4.35 -2.45
C TYR A 70 13.37 4.69 -3.24
N ASP A 71 13.23 5.53 -4.27
CA ASP A 71 14.37 6.01 -5.07
C ASP A 71 14.56 7.52 -4.90
N ALA A 72 13.51 8.32 -5.13
CA ALA A 72 13.57 9.78 -5.05
C ALA A 72 12.20 10.41 -4.79
N ALA A 73 12.19 11.67 -4.37
CA ALA A 73 10.99 12.51 -4.35
C ALA A 73 11.34 13.95 -4.71
N TRP A 74 10.42 14.64 -5.39
CA TRP A 74 10.55 16.07 -5.69
C TRP A 74 9.18 16.74 -5.68
N ARG A 75 9.20 18.07 -5.61
CA ARG A 75 7.99 18.92 -5.60
C ARG A 75 8.09 19.95 -6.72
N GLU A 76 6.99 20.11 -7.44
CA GLU A 76 6.77 21.19 -8.40
C GLU A 76 5.73 22.14 -7.79
N HIS A 77 6.12 23.39 -7.61
CA HIS A 77 5.20 24.41 -7.11
C HIS A 77 4.32 24.92 -8.24
N GLY A 78 3.02 25.04 -7.98
CA GLY A 78 2.10 25.65 -8.94
C GLY A 78 2.44 27.11 -9.18
N THR A 79 2.18 27.61 -10.39
CA THR A 79 2.25 29.05 -10.69
C THR A 79 1.26 29.84 -9.83
N PRO A 80 1.33 31.19 -9.75
CA PRO A 80 0.36 31.98 -9.00
C PRO A 80 -1.10 31.70 -9.38
N ASP A 81 -1.35 31.36 -10.66
CA ASP A 81 -2.69 31.06 -11.18
C ASP A 81 -3.15 29.61 -10.94
N VAL A 82 -2.24 28.75 -10.46
CA VAL A 82 -2.50 27.35 -10.15
C VAL A 82 -2.37 27.15 -8.64
N GLU A 83 -3.50 26.91 -7.98
CA GLU A 83 -3.56 26.74 -6.51
C GLU A 83 -3.01 25.39 -6.01
N LEU A 84 -2.53 24.55 -6.92
CA LEU A 84 -2.07 23.20 -6.63
C LEU A 84 -0.55 23.08 -6.75
N ASP A 85 0.06 22.48 -5.75
CA ASP A 85 1.39 21.92 -5.84
C ASP A 85 1.32 20.45 -6.24
N LYS A 86 2.39 19.97 -6.89
CA LYS A 86 2.54 18.56 -7.25
C LYS A 86 3.74 17.98 -6.54
N VAL A 87 3.54 16.84 -5.88
CA VAL A 87 4.60 16.05 -5.28
C VAL A 87 4.71 14.75 -6.04
N TYR A 88 5.94 14.33 -6.30
CA TYR A 88 6.25 13.09 -6.99
C TYR A 88 7.11 12.22 -6.09
N ILE A 89 6.73 10.95 -5.94
CA ILE A 89 7.48 9.94 -5.22
C ILE A 89 7.79 8.80 -6.19
N MET A 90 9.08 8.57 -6.42
CA MET A 90 9.61 7.57 -7.34
C MET A 90 10.05 6.33 -6.57
N MET A 91 9.58 5.18 -7.02
CA MET A 91 9.71 3.89 -6.34
C MET A 91 9.90 2.77 -7.37
N ASP A 92 10.30 1.59 -6.90
CA ASP A 92 10.28 0.38 -7.73
C ASP A 92 8.90 0.13 -8.35
N TYR A 93 8.88 -0.14 -9.65
CA TYR A 93 7.65 -0.56 -10.33
C TYR A 93 7.32 -2.01 -10.02
N CYS A 94 6.07 -2.27 -9.63
CA CYS A 94 5.50 -3.60 -9.51
C CYS A 94 4.40 -3.81 -10.55
N ASP A 95 4.30 -5.03 -11.06
CA ASP A 95 3.46 -5.36 -12.20
C ASP A 95 1.98 -5.46 -11.81
N TYR A 96 1.72 -5.92 -10.58
CA TYR A 96 0.37 -6.15 -10.06
C TYR A 96 0.23 -5.70 -8.61
N ASN A 97 -1.01 -5.51 -8.17
CA ASN A 97 -1.37 -5.62 -6.76
C ASN A 97 -2.00 -6.98 -6.46
N LEU A 98 -2.15 -7.33 -5.18
CA LEU A 98 -2.65 -8.64 -4.76
C LEU A 98 -4.10 -8.90 -5.22
N GLN A 99 -4.93 -7.85 -5.32
CA GLN A 99 -6.30 -7.98 -5.86
C GLN A 99 -6.28 -8.42 -7.34
N GLN A 100 -5.42 -7.80 -8.15
CA GLN A 100 -5.26 -8.20 -9.55
C GLN A 100 -4.73 -9.63 -9.69
N VAL A 101 -3.74 -10.02 -8.86
CA VAL A 101 -3.25 -11.40 -8.82
C VAL A 101 -4.36 -12.37 -8.44
N TYR A 102 -5.16 -12.02 -7.44
CA TYR A 102 -6.32 -12.79 -7.03
C TYR A 102 -7.34 -12.98 -8.18
N ASP A 103 -7.65 -11.90 -8.91
CA ASP A 103 -8.58 -11.94 -10.04
C ASP A 103 -8.05 -12.85 -11.18
N ILE A 104 -6.75 -12.77 -11.46
CA ILE A 104 -6.07 -13.63 -12.44
C ILE A 104 -6.20 -15.10 -12.03
N ILE A 105 -5.81 -15.45 -10.80
CA ILE A 105 -5.89 -16.82 -10.27
C ILE A 105 -7.33 -17.35 -10.33
N THR A 106 -8.30 -16.54 -9.92
CA THR A 106 -9.72 -16.92 -9.91
C THR A 106 -10.25 -17.14 -11.32
N SER A 107 -9.87 -16.29 -12.28
CA SER A 107 -10.28 -16.43 -13.69
C SER A 107 -9.73 -17.71 -14.35
N VAL A 108 -8.55 -18.17 -13.92
CA VAL A 108 -7.96 -19.44 -14.37
C VAL A 108 -8.70 -20.61 -13.73
N TYR A 109 -9.04 -20.52 -12.45
CA TYR A 109 -9.77 -21.56 -11.72
C TYR A 109 -11.16 -21.81 -12.32
N LYS A 110 -11.97 -20.76 -12.54
CA LYS A 110 -13.33 -20.88 -13.10
C LYS A 110 -13.38 -21.54 -14.49
N ARG A 111 -12.28 -21.54 -15.24
CA ARG A 111 -12.18 -22.16 -16.57
C ARG A 111 -11.84 -23.66 -16.53
N LYS A 112 -11.32 -24.16 -15.41
CA LYS A 112 -11.05 -25.59 -15.20
C LYS A 112 -12.10 -26.13 -14.23
N THR A 113 -12.96 -27.02 -14.73
CA THR A 113 -14.06 -27.71 -14.03
C THR A 113 -13.96 -27.72 -12.49
N HIS A 114 -14.98 -27.12 -11.85
CA HIS A 114 -15.23 -27.07 -10.42
C HIS A 114 -14.93 -28.41 -9.72
N GLU A 115 -14.01 -28.42 -8.75
CA GLU A 115 -14.07 -29.23 -7.51
C GLU A 115 -12.70 -29.46 -6.83
N THR A 116 -11.57 -29.19 -7.50
CA THR A 116 -10.24 -29.46 -6.90
C THR A 116 -9.39 -28.22 -6.73
N ILE A 117 -8.93 -27.99 -5.49
CA ILE A 117 -7.89 -27.00 -5.15
C ILE A 117 -6.72 -27.20 -6.12
N CYS A 118 -6.40 -26.21 -6.94
CA CYS A 118 -5.25 -26.26 -7.82
C CYS A 118 -3.97 -26.15 -6.96
N PRO A 119 -3.13 -27.20 -6.86
CA PRO A 119 -1.97 -27.18 -5.97
C PRO A 119 -1.01 -26.03 -6.28
N VAL A 120 -0.84 -25.70 -7.57
CA VAL A 120 -0.02 -24.57 -8.04
C VAL A 120 -0.56 -23.23 -7.51
N SER A 121 -1.88 -23.05 -7.50
CA SER A 121 -2.50 -21.85 -6.92
C SER A 121 -2.22 -21.77 -5.42
N TYR A 122 -2.36 -22.88 -4.70
CA TYR A 122 -2.09 -22.93 -3.26
C TYR A 122 -0.63 -22.58 -2.92
N PHE A 123 0.35 -23.14 -3.64
CA PHE A 123 1.76 -22.80 -3.45
C PHE A 123 2.04 -21.32 -3.71
N ILE A 124 1.51 -20.74 -4.81
CA ILE A 124 1.65 -19.31 -5.09
C ILE A 124 1.07 -18.49 -3.94
N LYS A 125 -0.13 -18.83 -3.45
CA LYS A 125 -0.73 -18.15 -2.30
C LYS A 125 0.17 -18.17 -1.07
N LEU A 126 0.73 -19.33 -0.73
CA LEU A 126 1.63 -19.46 0.42
C LEU A 126 2.87 -18.58 0.28
N THR A 127 3.52 -18.59 -0.88
CA THR A 127 4.69 -17.74 -1.16
C THR A 127 4.35 -16.25 -1.05
N LEU A 128 3.18 -15.83 -1.55
CA LEU A 128 2.74 -14.45 -1.41
C LEU A 128 2.51 -14.09 0.05
N VAL A 129 1.82 -14.95 0.81
CA VAL A 129 1.53 -14.72 2.24
C VAL A 129 2.81 -14.68 3.07
N GLU A 130 3.77 -15.56 2.81
CA GLU A 130 5.09 -15.53 3.43
C GLU A 130 5.78 -14.19 3.20
N GLY A 131 5.84 -13.70 1.95
CA GLY A 131 6.42 -12.39 1.64
C GLY A 131 5.72 -11.23 2.37
N ILE A 132 4.40 -11.28 2.50
CA ILE A 132 3.63 -10.28 3.27
C ILE A 132 4.04 -10.31 4.74
N LEU A 133 4.11 -11.50 5.36
CA LEU A 133 4.47 -11.67 6.76
C LEU A 133 5.91 -11.21 7.04
N VAL A 134 6.86 -11.57 6.19
CA VAL A 134 8.27 -11.15 6.32
C VAL A 134 8.38 -9.63 6.17
N GLY A 135 7.72 -9.03 5.17
CA GLY A 135 7.71 -7.58 5.00
C GLY A 135 7.07 -6.84 6.17
N LEU A 136 5.97 -7.36 6.70
CA LEU A 136 5.27 -6.74 7.83
C LEU A 136 6.06 -6.87 9.13
N GLY A 137 6.68 -8.03 9.37
CA GLY A 137 7.61 -8.24 10.48
C GLY A 137 8.77 -7.25 10.46
N TYR A 138 9.38 -7.03 9.29
CA TYR A 138 10.41 -6.01 9.13
C TYR A 138 9.93 -4.60 9.51
N LEU A 139 8.72 -4.19 9.09
CA LEU A 139 8.17 -2.88 9.49
C LEU A 139 7.99 -2.79 11.01
N HIS A 140 7.50 -3.85 11.63
CA HIS A 140 7.25 -3.89 13.07
C HIS A 140 8.56 -3.87 13.87
N ASP A 141 9.61 -4.55 13.40
CA ASP A 141 10.96 -4.50 13.97
C ASP A 141 11.57 -3.09 13.86
N MET A 142 11.23 -2.35 12.81
CA MET A 142 11.60 -0.93 12.64
C MET A 142 10.72 0.03 13.50
N GLY A 143 9.79 -0.50 14.28
CA GLY A 143 8.85 0.28 15.09
C GLY A 143 7.85 1.06 14.23
N ILE A 144 7.51 0.56 13.04
CA ILE A 144 6.62 1.23 12.09
C ILE A 144 5.33 0.42 11.95
N MET A 145 4.20 1.08 12.22
CA MET A 145 2.87 0.56 11.90
C MET A 145 2.46 1.03 10.52
N HIS A 146 1.98 0.11 9.68
CA HIS A 146 1.51 0.43 8.34
C HIS A 146 0.13 1.11 8.35
N ARG A 147 -0.82 0.59 9.14
CA ARG A 147 -2.19 1.09 9.38
C ARG A 147 -3.15 1.13 8.18
N ASP A 148 -2.79 0.51 7.05
CA ASP A 148 -3.67 0.37 5.88
C ASP A 148 -3.37 -0.90 5.09
N ILE A 149 -3.17 -2.01 5.79
CA ILE A 149 -2.97 -3.33 5.17
C ILE A 149 -4.27 -3.76 4.49
N LYS A 150 -4.21 -3.90 3.17
CA LYS A 150 -5.29 -4.35 2.29
C LYS A 150 -4.71 -4.80 0.95
N GLN A 151 -5.46 -5.56 0.17
CA GLN A 151 -4.97 -6.17 -1.08
C GLN A 151 -4.41 -5.16 -2.09
N ASN A 152 -4.95 -3.94 -2.14
CA ASN A 152 -4.48 -2.88 -3.03
C ASN A 152 -3.10 -2.32 -2.66
N ASN A 153 -2.70 -2.47 -1.40
CA ASN A 153 -1.42 -1.96 -0.86
C ASN A 153 -0.35 -3.07 -0.75
N ILE A 154 -0.65 -4.25 -1.28
CA ILE A 154 0.29 -5.36 -1.43
C ILE A 154 0.61 -5.47 -2.91
N LEU A 155 1.81 -5.05 -3.30
CA LEU A 155 2.28 -5.14 -4.68
C LEU A 155 2.98 -6.47 -4.94
N VAL A 156 3.01 -6.85 -6.20
CA VAL A 156 3.67 -8.06 -6.69
C VAL A 156 4.52 -7.68 -7.89
N LYS A 157 5.83 -7.85 -7.74
CA LYS A 157 6.81 -7.76 -8.82
C LYS A 157 6.98 -9.14 -9.44
N GLN A 158 6.83 -9.23 -10.74
CA GLN A 158 7.14 -10.40 -11.53
C GLN A 158 8.49 -10.21 -12.24
N ASP A 159 9.40 -11.15 -12.05
CA ASP A 159 10.66 -11.26 -12.79
C ASP A 159 10.80 -12.69 -13.32
N GLY A 160 10.42 -12.90 -14.58
CA GLY A 160 10.23 -14.23 -15.15
C GLY A 160 9.20 -15.03 -14.35
N ASP A 161 9.63 -16.17 -13.80
CA ASP A 161 8.83 -17.06 -12.95
C ASP A 161 8.91 -16.70 -11.45
N CYS A 162 9.69 -15.70 -11.08
CA CYS A 162 9.83 -15.24 -9.69
C CYS A 162 8.80 -14.16 -9.38
N TRP A 163 8.10 -14.31 -8.24
CA TRP A 163 7.06 -13.40 -7.77
C TRP A 163 7.48 -12.86 -6.40
N THR A 164 7.73 -11.57 -6.32
CA THR A 164 8.14 -10.90 -5.08
C THR A 164 7.03 -9.97 -4.59
N VAL A 165 6.52 -10.22 -3.39
CA VAL A 165 5.59 -9.30 -2.74
C VAL A 165 6.33 -8.08 -2.21
N LYS A 166 5.73 -6.90 -2.32
CA LYS A 166 6.21 -5.65 -1.73
C LYS A 166 5.07 -4.87 -1.07
N LEU A 167 5.19 -4.56 0.22
CA LEU A 167 4.29 -3.63 0.90
C LEU A 167 4.48 -2.20 0.36
N CYS A 168 3.39 -1.47 0.12
CA CYS A 168 3.42 -0.10 -0.37
C CYS A 168 2.39 0.81 0.32
N ASP A 169 2.42 2.10 -0.02
CA ASP A 169 1.48 3.12 0.43
C ASP A 169 1.55 3.43 1.94
N PHE A 170 2.60 4.18 2.29
CA PHE A 170 2.93 4.55 3.67
C PHE A 170 2.31 5.90 4.09
N GLY A 171 1.36 6.44 3.31
CA GLY A 171 0.69 7.70 3.61
C GLY A 171 -0.05 7.71 4.96
N LEU A 172 -0.41 6.53 5.46
CA LEU A 172 -0.97 6.34 6.79
C LEU A 172 0.02 5.72 7.79
N ALA A 173 1.24 5.36 7.41
CA ALA A 173 2.18 4.69 8.30
C ALA A 173 2.66 5.60 9.45
N LYS A 174 2.93 5.04 10.63
CA LYS A 174 3.35 5.80 11.84
C LYS A 174 4.45 5.06 12.58
N VAL A 175 5.44 5.81 13.07
CA VAL A 175 6.37 5.29 14.09
C VAL A 175 5.60 5.05 15.39
N GLU A 176 5.65 3.83 15.89
CA GLU A 176 5.09 3.43 17.18
C GLU A 176 5.84 4.19 18.29
N LYS A 177 5.11 5.02 19.04
CA LYS A 177 5.63 5.76 20.19
C LYS A 177 4.74 5.46 21.38
N SER A 178 5.34 4.99 22.48
CA SER A 178 4.64 4.78 23.75
C SER A 178 4.02 6.09 24.25
N GLY A 179 2.76 6.04 24.70
CA GLY A 179 2.09 7.19 25.32
C GLY A 179 1.50 8.22 24.36
N SER A 180 1.39 7.92 23.05
CA SER A 180 0.78 8.84 22.07
C SER A 180 -0.66 8.43 21.77
N GLN A 181 -1.62 9.34 21.94
CA GLN A 181 -2.97 9.10 21.42
C GLN A 181 -2.91 8.96 19.88
N HIS A 182 -3.52 7.91 19.36
CA HIS A 182 -3.55 7.65 17.93
C HIS A 182 -4.84 8.21 17.31
N THR A 183 -4.74 8.70 16.07
CA THR A 183 -5.89 9.21 15.32
C THR A 183 -6.88 8.09 15.01
N GLN A 184 -8.16 8.31 15.32
CA GLN A 184 -9.25 7.33 15.18
C GLN A 184 -9.71 7.12 13.71
N SER A 185 -9.48 8.10 12.84
CA SER A 185 -10.08 8.14 11.50
C SER A 185 -9.17 7.67 10.35
N VAL A 186 -8.14 6.86 10.60
CA VAL A 186 -7.23 6.38 9.55
C VAL A 186 -7.49 4.91 9.16
N GLY A 187 -7.19 4.55 7.92
CA GLY A 187 -7.27 3.19 7.39
C GLY A 187 -8.62 2.84 6.76
N THR A 188 -8.65 1.76 5.97
CA THR A 188 -9.85 1.26 5.28
C THR A 188 -10.80 0.57 6.26
N VAL A 189 -12.05 1.08 6.42
CA VAL A 189 -13.01 0.70 7.48
C VAL A 189 -13.20 -0.82 7.63
N SER A 190 -13.30 -1.55 6.53
CA SER A 190 -13.53 -3.00 6.52
C SER A 190 -12.40 -3.83 7.13
N TYR A 191 -11.18 -3.29 7.19
CA TYR A 191 -9.98 -3.98 7.70
C TYR A 191 -9.60 -3.53 9.11
N LYS A 192 -10.25 -2.49 9.66
CA LYS A 192 -9.86 -1.91 10.95
C LYS A 192 -10.08 -2.87 12.11
N ALA A 193 -9.04 -3.01 12.92
CA ALA A 193 -9.06 -3.69 14.22
C ALA A 193 -10.03 -3.00 15.20
N PRO A 194 -10.65 -3.77 16.12
CA PRO A 194 -11.63 -3.21 17.07
C PRO A 194 -11.03 -2.12 17.95
N GLU A 195 -9.80 -2.26 18.43
CA GLU A 195 -9.09 -1.25 19.23
C GLU A 195 -8.87 0.07 18.48
N VAL A 196 -8.68 0.01 17.15
CA VAL A 196 -8.59 1.20 16.30
C VAL A 196 -9.96 1.89 16.20
N LYS A 197 -11.05 1.12 16.16
CA LYS A 197 -12.43 1.64 16.07
C LYS A 197 -12.93 2.28 17.37
N HIS A 198 -12.60 1.69 18.52
CA HIS A 198 -13.01 2.20 19.83
C HIS A 198 -12.20 3.42 20.27
N GLY A 199 -11.05 3.65 19.61
CA GLY A 199 -10.16 4.75 19.91
C GLY A 199 -9.32 4.50 21.17
N GLY A 200 -8.13 5.09 21.19
CA GLY A 200 -7.17 4.89 22.27
C GLY A 200 -5.77 4.64 21.74
N GLU A 201 -4.93 4.05 22.58
CA GLU A 201 -3.61 3.58 22.19
C GLU A 201 -3.73 2.22 21.50
N TYR A 202 -3.09 2.09 20.34
CA TYR A 202 -2.96 0.82 19.63
C TYR A 202 -1.55 0.72 19.06
N ASN A 203 -1.11 -0.51 18.82
CA ASN A 203 0.21 -0.85 18.33
C ASN A 203 0.14 -1.57 16.97
N HIS A 204 1.27 -2.09 16.53
CA HIS A 204 1.40 -2.86 15.30
C HIS A 204 0.49 -4.10 15.21
N LEU A 205 -0.11 -4.58 16.30
CA LEU A 205 -1.08 -5.68 16.25
C LEU A 205 -2.35 -5.33 15.45
N ALA A 206 -2.65 -4.04 15.29
CA ALA A 206 -3.72 -3.59 14.41
C ALA A 206 -3.46 -3.98 12.93
N ASP A 207 -2.20 -4.02 12.50
CA ASP A 207 -1.81 -4.49 11.16
C ASP A 207 -2.00 -6.01 11.03
N VAL A 208 -1.74 -6.76 12.11
CA VAL A 208 -1.95 -8.21 12.17
C VAL A 208 -3.44 -8.55 12.05
N PHE A 209 -4.31 -7.78 12.71
CA PHE A 209 -5.75 -7.92 12.53
C PHE A 209 -6.19 -7.64 11.08
N SER A 210 -5.72 -6.53 10.52
CA SER A 210 -6.01 -6.14 9.12
C SER A 210 -5.56 -7.21 8.13
N LEU A 211 -4.37 -7.80 8.36
CA LEU A 211 -3.85 -8.94 7.62
C LEU A 211 -4.78 -10.15 7.72
N GLY A 212 -5.25 -10.49 8.93
CA GLY A 212 -6.20 -11.59 9.13
C GLY A 212 -7.46 -11.46 8.28
N ILE A 213 -8.08 -10.28 8.26
CA ILE A 213 -9.25 -10.00 7.41
C ILE A 213 -8.93 -10.17 5.92
N MET A 214 -7.78 -9.65 5.48
CA MET A 214 -7.34 -9.75 4.10
C MET A 214 -7.10 -11.21 3.67
N LEU A 215 -6.48 -12.02 4.51
CA LEU A 215 -6.22 -13.44 4.25
C LEU A 215 -7.52 -14.24 4.17
N MET A 216 -8.51 -13.95 5.02
CA MET A 216 -9.83 -14.59 4.93
C MET A 216 -10.49 -14.32 3.57
N GLN A 217 -10.44 -13.08 3.07
CA GLN A 217 -10.98 -12.76 1.75
C GLN A 217 -10.23 -13.44 0.60
N PHE A 218 -8.91 -13.59 0.77
CA PHE A 218 -8.03 -14.24 -0.20
C PHE A 218 -8.26 -15.76 -0.31
N ASP A 219 -8.79 -16.39 0.75
CA ASP A 219 -9.07 -17.82 0.81
C ASP A 219 -10.53 -18.19 0.49
N VAL A 220 -11.50 -17.46 1.06
CA VAL A 220 -12.94 -17.81 1.06
C VAL A 220 -13.58 -17.90 -0.33
N ASN A 221 -13.01 -17.24 -1.33
CA ASN A 221 -13.65 -17.11 -2.65
C ASN A 221 -13.22 -18.17 -3.69
N VAL A 222 -12.46 -19.21 -3.28
CA VAL A 222 -12.16 -20.37 -4.15
C VAL A 222 -13.28 -21.43 -4.09
N ASN A 223 -14.16 -21.36 -3.09
CA ASN A 223 -15.16 -22.40 -2.79
C ASN A 223 -16.61 -21.99 -3.10
N LYS A 224 -16.85 -21.01 -3.98
CA LYS A 224 -18.19 -20.64 -4.46
C LYS A 224 -18.32 -20.82 -5.97
#